data_AF-A0A2V7XFI6-F1
#
_entry.id   AF-A0A2V7XFI6-F1
#
_cell.length_a   1.000
_cell.length_b   1.000
_cell.length_c   1.000
_cell.angle_alpha   90.00
_cell.angle_beta   90.00
_cell.angle_gamma   90.00
#
_symmetry.space_group_name_H-M   'P 1'
#
loop_
_entity.id
_entity.type
_entity.pdbx_description
1 polymer ?
#
loop_
_entity_poly.entity_id
_entity_poly.type
_entity_poly.pdbx_seq_one_letter_code
_entity_poly.pdbx_strand_id
1 'polypeptide(L)'
;MFTKASAEDLRAVLAAFRTVKNGSWPQLFAAMDRRAPQWAFAGEAELAAELERYLKDSDAPDMAVRVFWKLGPKFLFAGCNDRVARDGGVTASELMGMDDFDSRLPWTGQASKYRADDMQVFAANVPKLDILERQKSSSGEVFWVRVGKAPILAKAGGAQGILGMYDILDDKTASKLFIERAARTPKS
;
A
#
# COMPACT_ATOMS: atom_id res chain seq x y z
N MET A 1 -16.18 1.28 6.05
CA MET A 1 -16.50 2.49 6.84
C MET A 1 -15.21 2.91 7.54
N PHE A 2 -14.55 3.96 7.04
CA PHE A 2 -13.33 4.49 7.65
C PHE A 2 -13.69 5.03 9.04
N THR A 3 -12.86 4.78 10.06
CA THR A 3 -12.88 5.60 11.28
C THR A 3 -12.84 7.07 10.86
N LYS A 4 -13.48 8.00 11.62
CA LYS A 4 -13.59 9.43 11.26
C LYS A 4 -12.21 10.06 10.98
N ALA A 5 -11.73 9.91 9.76
CA ALA A 5 -10.47 10.45 9.28
C ALA A 5 -10.74 11.90 8.88
N SER A 6 -9.93 12.83 9.37
CA SER A 6 -10.08 14.22 8.98
C SER A 6 -9.72 14.40 7.50
N ALA A 7 -10.11 15.53 6.91
CA ALA A 7 -9.64 15.92 5.58
C ALA A 7 -8.09 15.92 5.49
N GLU A 8 -7.39 16.25 6.58
CA GLU A 8 -5.93 16.20 6.61
C GLU A 8 -5.38 14.77 6.54
N ASP A 9 -5.99 13.84 7.28
CA ASP A 9 -5.61 12.43 7.25
C ASP A 9 -5.84 11.81 5.86
N LEU A 10 -6.99 12.11 5.25
CA LEU A 10 -7.32 11.63 3.91
C LEU A 10 -6.35 12.16 2.85
N ARG A 11 -5.95 13.45 2.94
CA ARG A 11 -4.91 14.01 2.06
C ARG A 11 -3.57 13.30 2.26
N ALA A 12 -3.18 13.02 3.49
CA ALA A 12 -1.94 12.32 3.79
C ALA A 12 -1.92 10.89 3.22
N VAL A 13 -3.03 10.17 3.35
CA VAL A 13 -3.20 8.83 2.75
C VAL A 13 -3.15 8.91 1.22
N LEU A 14 -3.88 9.82 0.59
CA LEU A 14 -3.85 10.01 -0.87
C LEU A 14 -2.46 10.40 -1.39
N ALA A 15 -1.72 11.24 -0.66
CA ALA A 15 -0.36 11.61 -1.00
C ALA A 15 0.60 10.41 -0.92
N ALA A 16 0.49 9.60 0.14
CA ALA A 16 1.27 8.37 0.28
C ALA A 16 0.92 7.35 -0.83
N PHE A 17 -0.36 7.18 -1.16
CA PHE A 17 -0.82 6.35 -2.28
C PHE A 17 -0.17 6.84 -3.57
N ARG A 18 -0.32 8.12 -3.90
CA ARG A 18 0.29 8.71 -5.11
C ARG A 18 1.80 8.48 -5.18
N THR A 19 2.50 8.55 -4.05
CA THR A 19 3.93 8.29 -3.96
C THR A 19 4.26 6.84 -4.34
N VAL A 20 3.55 5.87 -3.75
CA VAL A 20 3.74 4.44 -4.05
C VAL A 20 3.39 4.12 -5.49
N LYS A 21 2.24 4.63 -5.96
CA LYS A 21 1.80 4.56 -7.36
C LYS A 21 2.89 5.07 -8.29
N ASN A 22 3.41 6.28 -8.08
CA ASN A 22 4.34 6.90 -9.03
C ASN A 22 5.69 6.16 -9.06
N GLY A 23 6.13 5.61 -7.93
CA GLY A 23 7.36 4.84 -7.85
C GLY A 23 7.29 3.43 -8.42
N SER A 24 6.16 2.73 -8.25
CA SER A 24 6.10 1.28 -8.45
C SER A 24 5.05 0.84 -9.49
N TRP A 25 4.04 1.68 -9.75
CA TRP A 25 2.97 1.49 -10.74
C TRP A 25 2.69 2.78 -11.54
N PRO A 26 3.70 3.40 -12.19
CA PRO A 26 3.53 4.72 -12.82
C PRO A 26 2.43 4.78 -13.87
N GLN A 27 2.12 3.64 -14.50
CA GLN A 27 1.09 3.46 -15.52
C GLN A 27 -0.34 3.40 -14.98
N LEU A 28 -0.54 3.11 -13.69
CA LEU A 28 -1.88 3.04 -13.10
C LEU A 28 -2.40 4.44 -12.75
N PHE A 29 -3.70 4.57 -12.51
CA PHE A 29 -4.33 5.78 -11.94
C PHE A 29 -3.89 7.12 -12.57
N ALA A 30 -3.81 7.22 -13.91
CA ALA A 30 -3.35 8.44 -14.58
C ALA A 30 -4.15 9.71 -14.21
N ALA A 31 -5.42 9.55 -13.80
CA ALA A 31 -6.24 10.65 -13.31
C ALA A 31 -5.76 11.21 -11.96
N MET A 32 -5.05 10.42 -11.15
CA MET A 32 -4.56 10.81 -9.82
C MET A 32 -3.60 11.98 -9.87
N ASP A 33 -2.63 11.97 -10.80
CA ASP A 33 -1.70 13.09 -10.94
C ASP A 33 -2.41 14.39 -11.39
N ARG A 34 -3.48 14.27 -12.18
CA ARG A 34 -4.27 15.43 -12.62
C ARG A 34 -5.15 16.00 -11.51
N ARG A 35 -5.64 15.16 -10.60
CA ARG A 35 -6.53 15.56 -9.50
C ARG A 35 -5.79 15.96 -8.24
N ALA A 36 -4.57 15.45 -8.04
CA ALA A 36 -3.76 15.71 -6.84
C ALA A 36 -3.64 17.19 -6.45
N PRO A 37 -3.48 18.16 -7.38
CA PRO A 37 -3.43 19.58 -7.02
C PRO A 37 -4.71 20.10 -6.34
N GLN A 38 -5.86 19.50 -6.63
CA GLN A 38 -7.17 19.92 -6.09
C GLN A 38 -7.38 19.45 -4.65
N TRP A 39 -6.68 18.40 -4.21
CA TRP A 39 -6.85 17.84 -2.86
C TRP A 39 -6.57 18.84 -1.75
N ALA A 40 -5.68 19.82 -1.98
CA ALA A 40 -5.38 20.88 -1.01
C ALA A 40 -6.61 21.72 -0.63
N PHE A 41 -7.59 21.82 -1.54
CA PHE A 41 -8.80 22.63 -1.36
C PHE A 41 -10.05 21.78 -1.09
N ALA A 42 -9.96 20.47 -1.35
CA ALA A 42 -11.09 19.55 -1.21
C ALA A 42 -11.48 19.34 0.26
N GLY A 43 -12.78 19.20 0.51
CA GLY A 43 -13.33 18.83 1.81
C GLY A 43 -13.20 17.34 2.13
N GLU A 44 -13.55 16.96 3.36
CA GLU A 44 -13.48 15.56 3.84
C GLU A 44 -14.25 14.60 2.94
N ALA A 45 -15.50 14.94 2.58
CA ALA A 45 -16.35 14.08 1.75
C ALA A 45 -15.78 13.87 0.33
N GLU A 46 -15.19 14.91 -0.27
CA GLU A 46 -14.59 14.83 -1.60
C GLU A 46 -13.33 13.96 -1.59
N LEU A 47 -12.48 14.13 -0.58
CA LEU A 47 -11.27 13.32 -0.39
C LEU A 47 -11.60 11.86 -0.09
N ALA A 48 -12.63 11.61 0.71
CA ALA A 48 -13.09 10.25 1.00
C ALA A 48 -13.60 9.56 -0.27
N ALA A 49 -14.43 10.26 -1.06
CA ALA A 49 -14.93 9.73 -2.33
C ALA A 49 -13.80 9.51 -3.36
N GLU A 50 -12.78 10.36 -3.36
CA GLU A 50 -11.60 10.20 -4.20
C GLU A 50 -10.77 8.97 -3.77
N LEU A 51 -10.52 8.78 -2.47
CA LEU A 51 -9.83 7.60 -1.96
C LEU A 51 -10.62 6.31 -2.26
N GLU A 52 -11.92 6.30 -2.02
CA GLU A 52 -12.81 5.17 -2.31
C GLU A 52 -12.76 4.79 -3.79
N ARG A 53 -12.72 5.78 -4.70
CA ARG A 53 -12.56 5.53 -6.13
C ARG A 53 -11.28 4.77 -6.43
N TYR A 54 -10.15 5.20 -5.88
CA TYR A 54 -8.88 4.51 -6.14
C TYR A 54 -8.81 3.12 -5.51
N LEU A 55 -9.46 2.92 -4.35
CA LEU A 55 -9.57 1.59 -3.76
C LEU A 55 -10.40 0.67 -4.66
N LYS A 56 -11.53 1.13 -5.19
CA LYS A 56 -12.34 0.37 -6.13
C LYS A 56 -11.59 0.06 -7.44
N ASP A 57 -10.95 1.06 -8.02
CA ASP A 57 -10.17 0.90 -9.26
C ASP A 57 -9.02 -0.10 -9.04
N SER A 58 -8.31 -0.02 -7.90
CA SER A 58 -7.25 -0.97 -7.56
C SER A 58 -7.75 -2.41 -7.39
N ASP A 59 -9.00 -2.59 -6.95
CA ASP A 59 -9.61 -3.90 -6.75
C ASP A 59 -10.05 -4.55 -8.07
N ALA A 60 -10.18 -3.77 -9.15
CA ALA A 60 -10.62 -4.25 -10.44
C ALA A 60 -9.71 -5.39 -10.97
N PRO A 61 -10.26 -6.41 -11.67
CA PRO A 61 -9.49 -7.58 -12.11
C PRO A 61 -8.27 -7.29 -12.98
N ASP A 62 -8.30 -6.20 -13.75
CA ASP A 62 -7.23 -5.77 -14.65
C ASP A 62 -6.04 -5.12 -13.92
N MET A 63 -6.27 -4.53 -12.75
CA MET A 63 -5.19 -4.00 -11.89
C MET A 63 -4.76 -5.01 -10.83
N ALA A 64 -5.73 -5.60 -10.13
CA ALA A 64 -5.56 -6.57 -9.07
C ALA A 64 -4.56 -6.14 -7.97
N VAL A 65 -4.44 -4.84 -7.71
CA VAL A 65 -3.49 -4.28 -6.73
C VAL A 65 -4.13 -4.23 -5.35
N ARG A 66 -3.39 -4.66 -4.35
CA ARG A 66 -3.75 -4.52 -2.93
C ARG A 66 -3.30 -3.17 -2.44
N VAL A 67 -4.17 -2.49 -1.71
CA VAL A 67 -3.86 -1.19 -1.10
C VAL A 67 -4.29 -1.24 0.35
N PHE A 68 -3.40 -0.87 1.27
CA PHE A 68 -3.69 -0.78 2.69
C PHE A 68 -2.90 0.36 3.34
N TRP A 69 -3.36 0.79 4.51
CA TRP A 69 -2.56 1.63 5.37
C TRP A 69 -2.69 1.23 6.83
N LYS A 70 -1.62 1.52 7.57
CA LYS A 70 -1.51 1.26 9.00
C LYS A 70 -1.08 2.52 9.71
N LEU A 71 -1.66 2.78 10.88
CA LEU A 71 -1.27 3.92 11.71
C LEU A 71 -0.26 3.50 12.77
N GLY A 72 0.80 4.30 12.90
CA GLY A 72 1.90 4.08 13.82
C GLY A 72 1.59 4.57 15.24
N PRO A 73 2.48 4.28 16.20
CA PRO A 73 3.66 3.42 16.06
C PRO A 73 3.32 1.91 16.18
N LYS A 74 2.06 1.54 16.42
CA LYS A 74 1.64 0.14 16.56
C LYS A 74 1.38 -0.58 15.23
N PHE A 75 1.30 0.16 14.12
CA PHE A 75 0.99 -0.34 12.78
C PHE A 75 -0.32 -1.12 12.75
N LEU A 76 -1.37 -0.50 13.28
CA LEU A 76 -2.71 -1.07 13.21
C LEU A 76 -3.34 -0.71 11.87
N PHE A 77 -3.94 -1.69 11.19
CA PHE A 77 -4.67 -1.45 9.95
C PHE A 77 -5.77 -0.41 10.17
N ALA A 78 -5.74 0.65 9.37
CA ALA A 78 -6.71 1.75 9.43
C ALA A 78 -7.51 1.92 8.13
N GLY A 79 -7.15 1.15 7.11
CA GLY A 79 -7.97 0.94 5.92
C GLY A 79 -7.27 0.06 4.89
N CYS A 80 -8.07 -0.48 3.99
CA CYS A 80 -7.62 -1.31 2.89
C CYS A 80 -8.69 -1.39 1.79
N ASN A 81 -8.32 -1.96 0.64
CA ASN A 81 -9.30 -2.48 -0.31
C ASN A 81 -9.70 -3.93 0.01
N ASP A 82 -10.71 -4.44 -0.71
CA ASP A 82 -11.29 -5.77 -0.46
C ASP A 82 -10.30 -6.90 -0.73
N ARG A 83 -9.37 -6.74 -1.68
CA ARG A 83 -8.31 -7.74 -1.92
C ARG A 83 -7.42 -7.99 -0.72
N VAL A 84 -7.01 -6.96 0.02
CA VAL A 84 -6.19 -7.17 1.24
C VAL A 84 -6.97 -7.96 2.28
N ALA A 85 -8.24 -7.58 2.50
CA ALA A 85 -9.11 -8.27 3.44
C ALA A 85 -9.31 -9.74 3.03
N ARG A 86 -9.55 -9.98 1.73
CA ARG A 86 -9.68 -11.32 1.15
C ARG A 86 -8.42 -12.16 1.31
N ASP A 87 -7.25 -11.59 1.04
CA ASP A 87 -5.97 -12.26 1.29
C ASP A 87 -5.82 -12.62 2.79
N GLY A 88 -6.42 -11.83 3.68
CA GLY A 88 -6.43 -12.04 5.13
C GLY A 88 -7.49 -13.02 5.64
N GLY A 89 -8.40 -13.49 4.78
CA GLY A 89 -9.52 -14.35 5.18
C GLY A 89 -10.55 -13.66 6.08
N VAL A 90 -10.60 -12.33 6.09
CA VAL A 90 -11.49 -11.51 6.94
C VAL A 90 -12.18 -10.43 6.10
N THR A 91 -13.21 -9.79 6.65
CA THR A 91 -13.78 -8.59 6.03
C THR A 91 -12.90 -7.37 6.25
N ALA A 92 -13.02 -6.36 5.39
CA ALA A 92 -12.28 -5.10 5.56
C ALA A 92 -12.58 -4.44 6.91
N SER A 93 -13.82 -4.58 7.42
CA SER A 93 -14.20 -4.05 8.74
C SER A 93 -13.54 -4.81 9.89
N GLU A 94 -13.41 -6.14 9.78
CA GLU A 94 -12.74 -6.93 10.81
C GLU A 94 -11.25 -6.64 10.85
N LEU A 95 -10.61 -6.43 9.70
CA LEU A 95 -9.18 -6.13 9.62
C LEU A 95 -8.81 -4.83 10.35
N MET A 96 -9.74 -3.88 10.48
CA MET A 96 -9.46 -2.59 11.14
C MET A 96 -9.04 -2.78 12.59
N GLY A 97 -7.93 -2.14 12.97
CA GLY A 97 -7.36 -2.23 14.32
C GLY A 97 -6.50 -3.48 14.56
N MET A 98 -6.51 -4.47 13.67
CA MET A 98 -5.57 -5.59 13.73
C MET A 98 -4.14 -5.12 13.40
N ASP A 99 -3.14 -5.89 13.81
CA ASP A 99 -1.79 -5.80 13.26
C ASP A 99 -1.41 -7.12 12.56
N ASP A 100 -0.23 -7.19 11.95
CA ASP A 100 0.19 -8.39 11.22
C ASP A 100 0.35 -9.65 12.11
N PHE A 101 0.38 -9.49 13.44
CA PHE A 101 0.55 -10.59 14.39
C PHE A 101 -0.78 -11.20 14.83
N ASP A 102 -1.93 -10.67 14.41
CA ASP A 102 -3.24 -11.24 14.72
C ASP A 102 -3.35 -12.68 14.17
N SER A 103 -3.57 -13.66 15.06
CA SER A 103 -3.56 -15.09 14.73
C SER A 103 -4.60 -15.51 13.68
N ARG A 104 -5.58 -14.66 13.37
CA ARG A 104 -6.56 -14.91 12.30
C ARG A 104 -5.97 -14.71 10.91
N LEU A 105 -4.86 -13.99 10.79
CA LEU A 105 -4.26 -13.65 9.51
C LEU A 105 -3.31 -14.76 9.01
N PRO A 106 -3.40 -15.18 7.74
CA PRO A 106 -2.60 -16.28 7.20
C PRO A 106 -1.12 -15.93 7.03
N TRP A 107 -0.77 -14.65 7.08
CA TRP A 107 0.62 -14.16 6.97
C TRP A 107 1.30 -13.91 8.32
N THR A 108 0.71 -14.33 9.44
CA THR A 108 1.30 -14.17 10.79
C THR A 108 2.74 -14.68 10.88
N GLY A 109 3.08 -15.75 10.17
CA GLY A 109 4.47 -16.25 10.07
C GLY A 109 5.46 -15.26 9.44
N GLN A 110 4.99 -14.25 8.72
CA GLN A 110 5.79 -13.18 8.09
C GLN A 110 5.66 -11.83 8.83
N ALA A 111 4.86 -11.76 9.90
CA ALA A 111 4.54 -10.52 10.62
C ALA A 111 5.78 -9.72 11.04
N SER A 112 6.81 -10.39 11.57
CA SER A 112 8.06 -9.74 11.98
C SER A 112 8.79 -9.07 10.82
N LYS A 113 8.81 -9.69 9.62
CA LYS A 113 9.38 -9.07 8.41
C LYS A 113 8.59 -7.82 8.04
N TYR A 114 7.26 -7.93 7.99
CA TYR A 114 6.40 -6.82 7.60
C TYR A 114 6.51 -5.64 8.56
N ARG A 115 6.52 -5.90 9.87
CA ARG A 115 6.76 -4.89 10.90
C ARG A 115 8.12 -4.22 10.75
N ALA A 116 9.18 -4.99 10.50
CA ALA A 116 10.51 -4.42 10.28
C ALA A 116 10.56 -3.52 9.03
N ASP A 117 9.91 -3.94 7.94
CA ASP A 117 9.80 -3.13 6.72
C ASP A 117 9.00 -1.84 6.96
N ASP A 118 7.87 -1.93 7.66
CA ASP A 118 7.01 -0.79 8.01
C ASP A 118 7.76 0.19 8.93
N MET A 119 8.50 -0.31 9.92
CA MET A 119 9.34 0.49 10.82
C MET A 119 10.44 1.25 10.09
N GLN A 120 11.08 0.64 9.08
CA GLN A 120 12.13 1.33 8.31
C GLN A 120 11.56 2.52 7.53
N VAL A 121 10.40 2.36 6.90
CA VAL A 121 9.72 3.47 6.18
C VAL A 121 9.28 4.55 7.15
N PHE A 122 8.66 4.15 8.27
CA PHE A 122 8.16 5.06 9.29
C PHE A 122 9.27 5.87 9.96
N ALA A 123 10.35 5.21 10.39
CA ALA A 123 11.45 5.86 11.11
C ALA A 123 12.33 6.71 10.19
N ALA A 124 12.61 6.25 8.97
CA ALA A 124 13.41 7.01 8.01
C ALA A 124 12.63 8.16 7.36
N ASN A 125 11.30 8.11 7.40
CA ASN A 125 10.42 9.01 6.64
C ASN A 125 10.69 8.97 5.13
N VAL A 126 11.17 7.83 4.62
CA VAL A 126 11.59 7.63 3.23
C VAL A 126 10.81 6.46 2.63
N PRO A 127 10.22 6.60 1.43
CA PRO A 127 9.55 5.52 0.73
C PRO A 127 10.50 4.36 0.37
N LYS A 128 9.95 3.14 0.38
CA LYS A 128 10.57 1.96 -0.22
C LYS A 128 9.72 1.52 -1.40
N LEU A 129 10.22 1.69 -2.61
CA LEU A 129 9.42 1.60 -3.83
C LEU A 129 9.94 0.50 -4.75
N ASP A 130 9.04 -0.02 -5.58
CA ASP A 130 9.32 -0.96 -6.66
C ASP A 130 10.18 -2.17 -6.22
N ILE A 131 9.90 -2.72 -5.04
CA ILE A 131 10.56 -3.92 -4.54
C ILE A 131 9.94 -5.11 -5.28
N LEU A 132 10.76 -6.04 -5.79
CA LEU A 132 10.30 -7.33 -6.31
C LEU A 132 10.94 -8.43 -5.47
N GLU A 133 10.11 -9.19 -4.77
CA GLU A 133 10.57 -10.24 -3.87
C GLU A 133 9.76 -11.52 -4.06
N ARG A 134 10.36 -12.64 -3.68
CA ARG A 134 9.66 -13.92 -3.58
C ARG A 134 9.10 -14.04 -2.16
N GLN A 135 7.81 -14.28 -2.05
CA GLN A 135 7.15 -14.58 -0.78
C GLN A 135 6.70 -16.04 -0.75
N LYS A 136 6.47 -16.54 0.46
CA LYS A 136 5.95 -17.89 0.69
C LYS A 136 4.55 -17.81 1.29
N SER A 137 3.63 -18.58 0.74
CA SER A 137 2.32 -18.79 1.36
C SER A 137 2.45 -19.68 2.60
N SER A 138 1.37 -19.79 3.37
CA SER A 138 1.28 -20.76 4.48
C SER A 138 1.36 -22.22 4.01
N SER A 139 1.03 -22.52 2.74
CA SER A 139 1.20 -23.85 2.13
C SER A 139 2.63 -24.12 1.61
N GLY A 140 3.53 -23.13 1.69
CA GLY A 140 4.91 -23.24 1.21
C GLY A 140 5.09 -22.91 -0.27
N GLU A 141 4.01 -22.55 -0.98
CA GLU A 141 4.07 -22.07 -2.36
C GLU A 141 4.86 -20.76 -2.43
N VAL A 142 5.76 -20.66 -3.40
CA VAL A 142 6.56 -19.46 -3.64
C VAL A 142 5.92 -18.67 -4.78
N PHE A 143 5.65 -17.39 -4.55
CA PHE A 143 5.11 -16.49 -5.57
C PHE A 143 5.86 -15.17 -5.59
N TRP A 144 5.81 -14.49 -6.74
CA TRP A 144 6.40 -13.17 -6.91
C TRP A 144 5.46 -12.09 -6.42
N VAL A 145 6.01 -11.15 -5.68
CA VAL A 145 5.29 -9.97 -5.20
C VAL A 145 6.08 -8.74 -5.58
N ARG A 146 5.41 -7.78 -6.22
CA ARG A 146 5.92 -6.41 -6.26
C ARG A 146 5.27 -5.61 -5.15
N VAL A 147 6.08 -4.87 -4.41
CA VAL A 147 5.68 -4.14 -3.20
C VAL A 147 6.20 -2.71 -3.28
N GLY A 148 5.39 -1.77 -2.83
CA GLY A 148 5.82 -0.41 -2.54
C GLY A 148 5.19 0.11 -1.25
N LYS A 149 5.94 0.90 -0.49
CA LYS A 149 5.53 1.48 0.78
C LYS A 149 5.98 2.94 0.87
N ALA A 150 5.13 3.80 1.39
CA ALA A 150 5.45 5.20 1.65
C ALA A 150 4.96 5.63 3.04
N PRO A 151 5.64 6.57 3.70
CA PRO A 151 5.16 7.11 4.96
C PRO A 151 3.88 7.92 4.71
N ILE A 152 2.93 7.81 5.63
CA ILE A 152 1.81 8.75 5.74
C ILE A 152 2.29 9.87 6.65
N LEU A 153 2.45 11.07 6.09
CA LEU A 153 2.99 12.21 6.82
C LEU A 153 1.91 12.90 7.65
N ALA A 154 2.24 13.23 8.89
CA ALA A 154 1.47 14.18 9.70
C ALA A 154 1.82 15.62 9.29
N LYS A 155 0.99 16.58 9.72
CA LYS A 155 1.22 18.02 9.50
C LYS A 155 2.61 18.50 9.89
N ALA A 156 3.14 17.95 10.98
CA ALA A 156 4.46 18.29 11.53
C ALA A 156 5.64 17.71 10.72
N GLY A 157 5.37 16.97 9.63
CA GLY A 157 6.38 16.42 8.72
C GLY A 157 6.89 15.02 9.08
N GLY A 158 6.61 14.51 10.28
CA GLY A 158 6.93 13.15 10.68
C GLY A 158 5.89 12.12 10.18
N ALA A 159 6.30 10.85 10.06
CA ALA A 159 5.37 9.78 9.73
C ALA A 159 4.38 9.53 10.89
N GLN A 160 3.10 9.44 10.56
CA GLN A 160 2.03 8.98 11.46
C GLN A 160 1.50 7.59 11.09
N GLY A 161 1.98 7.04 9.98
CA GLY A 161 1.64 5.70 9.52
C GLY A 161 2.40 5.34 8.26
N ILE A 162 1.99 4.24 7.63
CA ILE A 162 2.49 3.81 6.33
C ILE A 162 1.32 3.44 5.44
N LEU A 163 1.49 3.68 4.13
CA LEU A 163 0.66 3.11 3.10
C LEU A 163 1.48 2.07 2.35
N GLY A 164 0.91 0.90 2.13
CA GLY A 164 1.48 -0.18 1.35
C GLY A 164 0.61 -0.51 0.16
N MET A 165 1.27 -0.84 -0.96
CA MET A 165 0.65 -1.46 -2.12
C MET A 165 1.42 -2.71 -2.51
N TYR A 166 0.72 -3.74 -2.97
CA TYR A 166 1.35 -4.91 -3.57
C TYR A 166 0.47 -5.58 -4.63
N ASP A 167 1.10 -6.27 -5.56
CA ASP A 167 0.46 -7.21 -6.47
C ASP A 167 1.20 -8.54 -6.51
N ILE A 168 0.47 -9.60 -6.85
CA ILE A 168 1.00 -10.94 -7.04
C ILE A 168 1.23 -11.11 -8.54
N LEU A 169 2.43 -11.55 -8.90
CA LEU A 169 2.86 -11.63 -10.29
C LEU A 169 3.05 -13.09 -10.70
N ASP A 170 2.69 -13.39 -11.94
CA ASP A 170 3.13 -14.63 -12.58
C ASP A 170 4.62 -14.55 -12.97
N ASP A 171 5.24 -15.70 -13.24
CA ASP A 171 6.65 -15.79 -13.57
C ASP A 171 7.02 -14.98 -14.82
N LYS A 172 6.11 -14.89 -15.80
CA LYS A 172 6.32 -14.14 -17.05
C LYS A 172 6.42 -12.64 -16.77
N THR A 173 5.51 -12.11 -15.96
CA THR A 173 5.44 -10.70 -15.58
C THR A 173 6.59 -10.34 -14.66
N ALA A 174 6.90 -11.18 -13.67
CA ALA A 174 8.06 -11.00 -12.80
C ALA A 174 9.37 -10.97 -13.59
N SER A 175 9.56 -11.90 -14.54
CA SER A 175 10.74 -11.93 -15.40
C SER A 175 10.86 -10.67 -16.26
N LYS A 176 9.75 -10.23 -16.86
CA LYS A 176 9.72 -8.98 -17.65
C LYS A 176 10.13 -7.78 -16.80
N LEU A 177 9.54 -7.61 -15.61
CA LEU A 177 9.87 -6.50 -14.71
C LEU A 177 11.34 -6.57 -14.24
N PHE A 178 11.85 -7.77 -13.97
CA PHE A 178 13.25 -7.96 -13.59
C PHE A 178 14.20 -7.48 -14.70
N ILE A 179 13.94 -7.85 -15.96
CA ILE A 179 14.72 -7.42 -17.12
C ILE A 179 14.63 -5.90 -17.32
N GLU A 180 13.42 -5.33 -17.27
CA GLU A 180 13.22 -3.89 -17.43
C GLU A 180 13.98 -3.08 -16.36
N ARG A 181 14.02 -3.57 -15.13
CA ARG A 181 14.78 -2.92 -14.04
C ARG A 181 16.28 -3.05 -14.23
N ALA A 182 16.77 -4.23 -14.61
CA ALA A 182 18.19 -4.43 -14.90
C ALA A 182 18.69 -3.50 -16.02
N ALA A 183 17.82 -3.14 -16.97
CA ALA A 183 18.13 -2.18 -18.03
C ALA A 183 18.11 -0.70 -17.57
N ARG A 184 17.42 -0.37 -16.47
CA ARG A 184 17.33 1.01 -15.92
C ARG A 184 18.44 1.33 -14.93
N THR A 185 19.06 0.32 -14.32
CA THR A 185 20.23 0.51 -13.46
C THR A 185 21.45 0.76 -14.36
N PRO A 186 22.08 1.95 -14.34
CA PRO A 186 23.31 2.15 -15.11
C PRO A 186 24.34 1.13 -14.62
N LYS A 187 25.05 0.48 -15.55
CA LYS A 187 26.29 -0.23 -15.18
C LYS A 187 27.24 0.83 -14.64
N SER A 188 27.56 0.73 -13.34
CA SER A 188 28.62 1.50 -12.67
C SER A 188 29.97 1.26 -13.34
#